data_AF-A0A843BUI7-F1
#
_entry.id   AF-A0A843BUI7-F1
#
_cell.length_a   1.000
_cell.length_b   1.000
_cell.length_c   1.000
_cell.angle_alpha   90.00
_cell.angle_beta   90.00
_cell.angle_gamma   90.00
#
_symmetry.space_group_name_H-M   'P 1'
#
loop_
_entity.id
_entity.type
_entity.pdbx_description
1 polymer ?
#
loop_
_entity_poly.entity_id
_entity_poly.type
_entity_poly.pdbx_seq_one_letter_code
_entity_poly.pdbx_strand_id
1 'polypeptide(L)'
;DACPLEPETYNYYQDTDGCPDSTGTVTSSYSFPDNDGDGIDDRWDSCLNEQESFNGYLDWDGCPDVLAAASTTPTRFDSDSDGFYDSIDSCPTNPETWNKYNDHDGCPDIAPEQQRFVHDDDLDDIINDEDLCPLDPEDFDGDRDTDGCPDN
;
A
#
# COMPACT_ATOMS: atom_id res chain seq x y z
N ASP A 1 35.27 -42.87 58.03
CA ASP A 1 33.83 -42.73 58.24
C ASP A 1 33.57 -41.54 59.15
N ALA A 2 33.39 -40.40 58.52
CA ALA A 2 33.04 -39.13 59.15
C ALA A 2 31.52 -38.90 59.20
N CYS A 3 30.72 -39.70 58.48
CA CYS A 3 29.26 -39.57 58.39
C CYS A 3 28.54 -40.92 58.60
N PRO A 4 28.62 -41.55 59.79
CA PRO A 4 28.18 -42.93 60.02
C PRO A 4 26.66 -43.18 59.94
N LEU A 5 25.86 -42.13 59.71
CA LEU A 5 24.41 -42.20 59.57
C LEU A 5 23.95 -41.97 58.12
N GLU A 6 24.86 -41.63 57.21
CA GLU A 6 24.55 -41.32 55.82
C GLU A 6 25.31 -42.30 54.90
N PRO A 7 24.66 -42.84 53.86
CA PRO A 7 25.34 -43.71 52.91
C PRO A 7 26.28 -42.90 52.00
N GLU A 8 27.49 -43.41 51.81
CA GLU A 8 28.50 -42.89 50.88
C GLU A 8 27.99 -42.83 49.42
N THR A 9 28.41 -41.81 48.67
CA THR A 9 28.13 -41.65 47.24
C THR A 9 29.42 -41.85 46.43
N TYR A 10 29.62 -43.05 45.89
CA TYR A 10 30.78 -43.36 45.05
C TYR A 10 30.72 -42.64 43.69
N ASN A 11 31.33 -41.47 43.58
CA ASN A 11 31.34 -40.66 42.35
C ASN A 11 32.74 -40.20 41.90
N TYR A 12 33.82 -40.77 42.47
CA TYR A 12 35.23 -40.45 42.20
C TYR A 12 35.72 -39.10 42.75
N TYR A 13 34.86 -38.39 43.49
CA TYR A 13 35.24 -37.31 44.38
C TYR A 13 35.10 -37.85 45.81
N GLN A 14 36.05 -37.51 46.69
CA GLN A 14 36.09 -37.77 48.13
C GLN A 14 35.55 -39.11 48.72
N ASP A 15 35.46 -40.20 47.93
CA ASP A 15 34.91 -41.53 48.30
C ASP A 15 35.59 -42.28 49.48
N THR A 16 36.55 -41.67 50.18
CA THR A 16 37.31 -42.32 51.28
C THR A 16 36.91 -41.83 52.67
N ASP A 17 36.11 -40.77 52.77
CA ASP A 17 35.73 -40.20 54.06
C ASP A 17 34.45 -40.82 54.66
N GLY A 18 33.61 -41.46 53.84
CA GLY A 18 32.37 -42.12 54.25
C GLY A 18 31.16 -41.20 54.20
N CYS A 19 31.23 -40.05 53.52
CA CYS A 19 30.19 -39.04 53.46
C CYS A 19 29.66 -38.85 52.02
N PRO A 20 28.34 -38.75 51.80
CA PRO A 20 27.80 -38.47 50.48
C PRO A 20 28.27 -37.11 49.96
N ASP A 21 28.95 -37.12 48.83
CA ASP A 21 29.33 -35.90 48.13
C ASP A 21 28.68 -35.78 46.75
N SER A 22 28.79 -34.58 46.19
CA SER A 22 28.33 -34.31 44.83
C SER A 22 29.37 -33.46 44.12
N THR A 23 29.86 -33.94 42.99
CA THR A 23 30.42 -33.05 41.97
C THR A 23 29.26 -32.25 41.40
N GLY A 24 29.03 -31.05 41.97
CA GLY A 24 27.97 -30.17 41.52
C GLY A 24 28.00 -30.09 40.00
N THR A 25 26.92 -30.51 39.34
CA THR A 25 26.78 -30.30 37.90
C THR A 25 26.73 -28.81 37.70
N VAL A 26 27.87 -28.21 37.38
CA VAL A 26 27.93 -26.84 36.91
C VAL A 26 27.27 -26.87 35.54
N THR A 27 25.94 -26.85 35.51
CA THR A 27 25.23 -26.29 34.37
C THR A 27 25.71 -24.85 34.33
N SER A 28 26.74 -24.59 33.54
CA SER A 28 27.25 -23.25 33.32
C SER A 28 26.07 -22.45 32.79
N SER A 29 25.41 -21.71 33.68
CA SER A 29 24.41 -20.70 33.35
C SER A 29 25.15 -19.48 32.82
N TYR A 30 26.06 -19.72 31.87
CA TYR A 30 26.72 -18.67 31.11
C TYR A 30 25.69 -18.17 30.12
N SER A 31 24.97 -17.13 30.52
CA SER A 31 24.17 -16.34 29.60
C SER A 31 25.14 -15.54 28.74
N PHE A 32 24.92 -15.54 27.43
CA PHE A 32 25.66 -14.64 26.56
C PHE A 32 25.25 -13.19 26.86
N PRO A 33 26.14 -12.22 26.61
CA PRO A 33 25.79 -10.81 26.69
C PRO A 33 24.66 -10.46 25.72
N ASP A 34 23.77 -9.62 26.22
CA ASP A 34 22.63 -9.01 25.53
C ASP A 34 22.63 -7.56 26.05
N ASN A 35 23.23 -6.65 25.28
CA ASN A 35 23.63 -5.33 25.73
C ASN A 35 22.44 -4.36 25.87
N ASP A 36 21.41 -4.50 25.06
CA ASP A 36 20.17 -3.71 25.19
C ASP A 36 19.03 -4.46 25.88
N GLY A 37 19.16 -5.77 26.09
CA GLY A 37 18.26 -6.59 26.90
C GLY A 37 17.02 -7.04 26.15
N ASP A 38 17.05 -7.12 24.82
CA ASP A 38 15.89 -7.46 23.99
C ASP A 38 15.62 -8.96 23.87
N GLY A 39 16.53 -9.80 24.39
CA GLY A 39 16.44 -11.25 24.38
C GLY A 39 17.16 -11.91 23.20
N ILE A 40 17.87 -11.15 22.38
CA ILE A 40 18.75 -11.61 21.31
C ILE A 40 20.20 -11.40 21.76
N ASP A 41 20.98 -12.47 21.79
CA ASP A 41 22.39 -12.38 22.18
C ASP A 41 23.15 -11.42 21.24
N ASP A 42 24.12 -10.65 21.77
CA ASP A 42 25.01 -9.71 21.03
C ASP A 42 25.70 -10.31 19.78
N ARG A 43 25.74 -11.65 19.65
CA ARG A 43 26.33 -12.36 18.51
C ARG A 43 25.38 -12.47 17.32
N TRP A 44 24.09 -12.33 17.57
CA TRP A 44 23.00 -12.45 16.61
C TRP A 44 22.20 -11.16 16.47
N ASP A 45 22.38 -10.24 17.41
CA ASP A 45 21.87 -8.88 17.36
C ASP A 45 22.70 -8.01 16.39
N SER A 46 22.01 -7.47 15.38
CA SER A 46 22.57 -6.56 14.37
C SER A 46 22.62 -5.11 14.87
N CYS A 47 21.82 -4.75 15.86
CA CYS A 47 21.70 -3.45 16.48
C CYS A 47 22.00 -3.49 17.98
N LEU A 48 23.23 -3.88 18.35
CA LEU A 48 23.79 -4.00 19.72
C LEU A 48 23.33 -3.04 20.85
N ASN A 49 22.79 -1.86 20.56
CA ASN A 49 22.36 -0.89 21.57
C ASN A 49 20.91 -0.42 21.36
N GLU A 50 20.16 -1.04 20.46
CA GLU A 50 18.81 -0.67 20.07
C GLU A 50 17.89 -1.87 20.15
N GLN A 51 17.11 -1.92 21.22
CA GLN A 51 16.19 -3.00 21.51
C GLN A 51 15.23 -3.32 20.35
N GLU A 52 15.16 -4.59 19.98
CA GLU A 52 14.21 -5.16 19.01
C GLU A 52 12.74 -4.78 19.30
N SER A 53 11.97 -4.64 18.22
CA SER A 53 10.54 -4.42 18.23
C SER A 53 9.77 -5.66 17.76
N PHE A 54 9.45 -6.58 18.67
CA PHE A 54 8.67 -7.80 18.36
C PHE A 54 7.27 -7.51 17.77
N ASN A 55 7.17 -7.35 16.45
CA ASN A 55 5.96 -6.99 15.72
C ASN A 55 5.62 -7.97 14.60
N GLY A 56 6.40 -9.04 14.44
CA GLY A 56 6.20 -10.10 13.45
C GLY A 56 6.93 -9.85 12.12
N TYR A 57 7.74 -8.80 12.03
CA TYR A 57 8.65 -8.52 10.92
C TYR A 57 10.07 -8.55 11.48
N LEU A 58 10.98 -9.31 10.87
CA LEU A 58 12.41 -9.37 11.23
C LEU A 58 12.80 -9.47 12.73
N ASP A 59 11.89 -9.86 13.63
CA ASP A 59 12.06 -10.07 15.09
C ASP A 59 13.27 -10.95 15.56
N TRP A 60 14.10 -11.46 14.65
CA TRP A 60 15.29 -12.27 14.92
C TRP A 60 16.60 -11.51 14.66
N ASP A 61 16.56 -10.30 14.11
CA ASP A 61 17.75 -9.55 13.72
C ASP A 61 18.27 -8.58 14.78
N GLY A 62 17.50 -8.33 15.85
CA GLY A 62 17.91 -7.50 16.99
C GLY A 62 17.75 -6.01 16.73
N CYS A 63 17.07 -5.63 15.65
CA CYS A 63 16.95 -4.24 15.24
C CYS A 63 15.50 -3.76 15.31
N PRO A 64 15.25 -2.53 15.81
CA PRO A 64 13.91 -1.98 15.78
C PRO A 64 13.42 -1.83 14.33
N ASP A 65 12.33 -2.48 14.01
CA ASP A 65 11.73 -2.39 12.69
C ASP A 65 11.14 -1.01 12.48
N VAL A 66 11.70 -0.33 11.50
CA VAL A 66 11.04 0.80 10.88
C VAL A 66 10.31 0.30 9.65
N LEU A 67 9.02 0.64 9.53
CA LEU A 67 8.29 0.48 8.28
C LEU A 67 8.93 1.38 7.21
N ALA A 68 9.99 0.90 6.56
CA ALA A 68 10.71 1.63 5.52
C ALA A 68 9.84 1.99 4.31
N ALA A 69 8.64 1.41 4.22
CA ALA A 69 7.68 1.57 3.13
C ALA A 69 6.34 2.18 3.56
N ALA A 70 6.23 2.80 4.73
CA ALA A 70 5.11 3.73 4.95
C ALA A 70 5.34 4.94 4.03
N SER A 71 4.73 4.92 2.84
CA SER A 71 4.78 6.01 1.88
C SER A 71 4.35 7.30 2.59
N THR A 72 5.30 8.17 2.90
CA THR A 72 5.04 9.53 3.44
C THR A 72 4.39 10.42 2.38
N THR A 73 4.29 9.93 1.14
CA THR A 73 3.54 10.57 0.07
C THR A 73 2.06 10.46 0.42
N PRO A 74 1.33 11.58 0.60
CA PRO A 74 -0.11 11.50 0.71
C PRO A 74 -0.63 10.73 -0.51
N THR A 75 -1.39 9.65 -0.27
CA THR A 75 -2.10 8.94 -1.33
C THR A 75 -3.07 9.93 -1.95
N ARG A 76 -2.67 10.52 -3.07
CA ARG A 76 -3.56 11.35 -3.88
C ARG A 76 -4.32 10.41 -4.79
N PHE A 77 -5.64 10.44 -4.65
CA PHE A 77 -6.55 9.68 -5.50
C PHE A 77 -6.67 10.40 -6.84
N ASP A 78 -6.70 9.60 -7.88
CA ASP A 78 -6.88 9.97 -9.28
C ASP A 78 -7.80 8.87 -9.84
N SER A 79 -9.09 9.14 -9.80
CA SER A 79 -10.17 8.16 -9.94
C SER A 79 -10.40 7.72 -11.39
N ASP A 80 -10.08 8.56 -12.36
CA ASP A 80 -10.15 8.25 -13.79
C ASP A 80 -8.76 8.11 -14.47
N SER A 81 -7.69 8.33 -13.70
CA SER A 81 -6.30 8.07 -14.11
C SER A 81 -5.83 8.95 -15.27
N ASP A 82 -6.31 10.18 -15.33
CA ASP A 82 -5.95 11.14 -16.37
C ASP A 82 -4.72 12.02 -16.01
N GLY A 83 -4.25 11.93 -14.76
CA GLY A 83 -3.10 12.65 -14.22
C GLY A 83 -3.45 13.86 -13.35
N PHE A 84 -4.72 14.22 -13.24
CA PHE A 84 -5.23 15.18 -12.27
C PHE A 84 -5.74 14.44 -11.03
N TYR A 85 -5.38 14.96 -9.85
CA TYR A 85 -5.88 14.37 -8.62
C TYR A 85 -7.32 14.80 -8.40
N ASP A 86 -8.17 13.93 -7.85
CA ASP A 86 -9.60 14.20 -7.57
C ASP A 86 -9.83 15.54 -6.82
N SER A 87 -8.84 16.01 -6.05
CA SER A 87 -8.90 17.28 -5.32
C SER A 87 -8.71 18.56 -6.16
N ILE A 88 -8.12 18.44 -7.35
CA ILE A 88 -7.82 19.53 -8.28
C ILE A 88 -8.49 19.35 -9.65
N ASP A 89 -8.98 18.15 -9.92
CA ASP A 89 -9.71 17.79 -11.12
C ASP A 89 -11.14 18.33 -11.06
N SER A 90 -11.57 18.98 -12.14
CA SER A 90 -12.94 19.47 -12.30
C SER A 90 -13.93 18.37 -12.66
N CYS A 91 -13.44 17.26 -13.22
CA CYS A 91 -14.21 16.08 -13.62
C CYS A 91 -13.63 14.76 -13.07
N PRO A 92 -13.63 14.51 -11.74
CA PRO A 92 -12.94 13.39 -11.06
C PRO A 92 -13.30 11.95 -11.48
N THR A 93 -14.19 11.75 -12.45
CA THR A 93 -14.62 10.43 -12.91
C THR A 93 -14.60 10.31 -14.43
N ASN A 94 -14.27 11.39 -15.14
CA ASN A 94 -14.24 11.40 -16.59
C ASN A 94 -12.87 11.92 -17.03
N PRO A 95 -12.04 11.08 -17.66
CA PRO A 95 -10.67 11.43 -17.94
C PRO A 95 -10.58 12.58 -18.96
N GLU A 96 -9.64 13.48 -18.72
CA GLU A 96 -9.20 14.54 -19.64
C GLU A 96 -8.94 14.03 -21.07
N THR A 97 -9.33 14.84 -22.04
CA THR A 97 -9.10 14.59 -23.46
C THR A 97 -7.99 15.49 -23.97
N TRP A 98 -6.76 14.96 -24.02
CA TRP A 98 -5.57 15.68 -24.49
C TRP A 98 -5.61 16.06 -25.98
N ASN A 99 -6.29 17.16 -26.29
CA ASN A 99 -6.58 17.62 -27.64
C ASN A 99 -6.05 19.05 -27.90
N LYS A 100 -5.32 19.65 -26.93
CA LYS A 100 -4.79 21.03 -26.96
C LYS A 100 -5.83 22.13 -26.74
N TYR A 101 -7.03 21.76 -26.31
CA TYR A 101 -8.10 22.62 -25.86
C TYR A 101 -8.39 22.26 -24.40
N ASN A 102 -8.43 23.28 -23.54
CA ASN A 102 -8.55 23.21 -22.08
C ASN A 102 -7.95 22.00 -21.31
N ASP A 103 -6.84 21.39 -21.77
CA ASP A 103 -6.15 20.25 -21.12
C ASP A 103 -5.62 20.48 -19.65
N HIS A 104 -6.06 21.54 -18.96
CA HIS A 104 -5.60 21.94 -17.64
C HIS A 104 -6.70 21.85 -16.57
N ASP A 105 -7.92 21.49 -16.94
CA ASP A 105 -9.05 21.41 -16.01
C ASP A 105 -9.41 19.98 -15.58
N GLY A 106 -8.87 18.96 -16.27
CA GLY A 106 -9.12 17.55 -15.98
C GLY A 106 -10.43 17.05 -16.59
N CYS A 107 -11.06 17.82 -17.47
CA CYS A 107 -12.36 17.49 -18.04
C CYS A 107 -12.26 17.10 -19.52
N PRO A 108 -13.00 16.09 -19.98
CA PRO A 108 -13.07 15.79 -21.39
C PRO A 108 -13.71 16.95 -22.16
N ASP A 109 -13.02 17.43 -23.17
CA ASP A 109 -13.54 18.45 -24.08
C ASP A 109 -13.31 18.12 -25.56
N ILE A 110 -13.87 18.97 -26.43
CA ILE A 110 -13.76 18.84 -27.89
C ILE A 110 -13.20 20.14 -28.44
N ALA A 111 -12.02 20.07 -29.05
CA ALA A 111 -11.41 21.23 -29.69
C ALA A 111 -12.32 21.80 -30.81
N PRO A 112 -12.39 23.13 -31.00
CA PRO A 112 -13.21 23.73 -32.06
C PRO A 112 -12.89 23.20 -33.47
N GLU A 113 -11.65 22.78 -33.73
CA GLU A 113 -11.28 22.15 -35.01
C GLU A 113 -11.91 20.77 -35.18
N GLN A 114 -12.15 20.03 -34.09
CA GLN A 114 -12.83 18.74 -34.10
C GLN A 114 -14.34 18.88 -34.30
N GLN A 115 -14.94 19.96 -33.79
CA GLN A 115 -16.36 20.27 -34.02
C GLN A 115 -16.69 20.51 -35.50
N ARG A 116 -15.72 20.99 -36.29
CA ARG A 116 -15.91 21.19 -37.75
C ARG A 116 -16.04 19.90 -38.56
N PHE A 117 -15.85 18.75 -37.94
CA PHE A 117 -16.07 17.43 -38.56
C PHE A 117 -17.38 16.79 -38.14
N VAL A 118 -18.18 17.45 -37.31
CA VAL A 118 -19.53 17.00 -37.03
C VAL A 118 -20.35 17.27 -38.28
N HIS A 119 -20.89 16.19 -38.84
CA HIS A 119 -21.53 16.18 -40.14
C HIS A 119 -23.00 16.54 -39.95
N ASP A 120 -23.42 17.61 -40.59
CA ASP A 120 -24.77 18.19 -40.61
C ASP A 120 -25.01 18.53 -42.09
N ASP A 121 -25.77 17.66 -42.78
CA ASP A 121 -25.90 17.65 -44.24
C ASP A 121 -26.91 18.69 -44.76
N ASP A 122 -27.95 19.01 -43.98
CA ASP A 122 -29.01 19.95 -44.34
C ASP A 122 -28.99 21.28 -43.56
N LEU A 123 -28.09 21.40 -42.59
CA LEU A 123 -27.72 22.63 -41.89
C LEU A 123 -28.86 23.20 -41.03
N ASP A 124 -29.58 22.33 -40.34
CA ASP A 124 -30.64 22.70 -39.38
C ASP A 124 -30.16 22.77 -37.91
N ASP A 125 -28.85 22.69 -37.68
CA ASP A 125 -28.19 22.66 -36.37
C ASP A 125 -28.38 21.33 -35.58
N ILE A 126 -28.91 20.28 -36.21
CA ILE A 126 -28.97 18.90 -35.68
C ILE A 126 -27.98 18.04 -36.47
N ILE A 127 -27.19 17.23 -35.77
CA ILE A 127 -26.09 16.49 -36.39
C ILE A 127 -26.64 15.20 -37.00
N ASN A 128 -26.11 14.74 -38.13
CA ASN A 128 -26.60 13.54 -38.83
C ASN A 128 -26.75 12.28 -37.96
N ASP A 129 -25.95 12.16 -36.89
CA ASP A 129 -26.01 11.02 -35.96
C ASP A 129 -27.20 11.10 -34.98
N GLU A 130 -27.73 12.31 -34.74
CA GLU A 130 -28.86 12.61 -33.86
C GLU A 130 -30.13 13.04 -34.64
N ASP A 131 -30.02 13.16 -35.96
CA ASP A 131 -31.09 13.56 -36.89
C ASP A 131 -31.79 12.33 -37.50
N LEU A 132 -33.13 12.26 -37.39
CA LEU A 132 -33.94 11.19 -37.99
C LEU A 132 -34.11 11.31 -39.51
N CYS A 133 -33.97 12.50 -40.09
CA CYS A 133 -33.96 12.74 -41.53
C CYS A 133 -32.83 13.71 -41.94
N PRO A 134 -31.57 13.21 -42.02
CA PRO A 134 -30.34 13.97 -42.27
C PRO A 134 -30.20 14.76 -43.59
N LEU A 135 -31.26 14.92 -44.35
CA LEU A 135 -31.28 15.63 -45.64
C LEU A 135 -32.47 16.58 -45.77
N ASP A 136 -33.38 16.57 -44.80
CA ASP A 136 -34.62 17.33 -44.79
C ASP A 136 -34.65 18.19 -43.50
N PRO A 137 -34.35 19.50 -43.59
CA PRO A 137 -34.11 20.31 -42.40
C PRO A 137 -35.37 20.49 -41.55
N GLU A 138 -35.19 20.42 -40.23
CA GLU A 138 -36.19 20.73 -39.21
C GLU A 138 -36.81 22.14 -39.40
N ASP A 139 -38.12 22.27 -39.14
CA ASP A 139 -38.86 23.52 -39.34
C ASP A 139 -39.09 24.35 -38.07
N PHE A 140 -38.64 23.84 -36.91
CA PHE A 140 -38.63 24.50 -35.60
C PHE A 140 -39.98 25.19 -35.28
N ASP A 141 -41.07 24.45 -35.43
CA ASP A 141 -42.43 24.97 -35.30
C ASP A 141 -43.02 24.79 -33.88
N GLY A 142 -42.28 24.12 -32.98
CA GLY A 142 -42.67 23.84 -31.61
C GLY A 142 -43.30 22.45 -31.39
N ASP A 143 -43.46 21.64 -32.43
CA ASP A 143 -43.65 20.19 -32.35
C ASP A 143 -42.32 19.50 -32.69
N ARG A 144 -41.97 18.50 -31.87
CA ARG A 144 -40.77 17.64 -31.99
C ARG A 144 -39.46 18.22 -32.58
N ASP A 145 -39.18 19.51 -32.36
CA ASP A 145 -37.96 20.26 -32.75
C ASP A 145 -36.57 19.66 -32.40
N THR A 146 -36.52 18.47 -31.79
CA THR A 146 -35.28 17.77 -31.41
C THR A 146 -35.08 16.48 -32.19
N ASP A 147 -36.02 16.09 -33.05
CA ASP A 147 -35.95 14.83 -33.78
C ASP A 147 -35.32 14.97 -35.19
N GLY A 148 -35.04 16.21 -35.61
CA GLY A 148 -34.36 16.52 -36.87
C GLY A 148 -35.28 16.46 -38.07
N CYS A 149 -36.60 16.38 -37.86
CA CYS A 149 -37.54 16.17 -38.94
C CYS A 149 -38.70 17.15 -38.99
N PRO A 150 -38.99 17.71 -40.18
CA PRO A 150 -40.07 18.67 -40.34
C PRO A 150 -41.44 18.04 -40.04
N ASP A 151 -42.17 18.70 -39.15
CA ASP A 151 -43.45 18.23 -38.65
C ASP A 151 -44.61 18.65 -39.56
N ASN A 152 -45.14 17.69 -40.33
CA ASN A 152 -46.28 17.88 -41.26
C ASN A 152 -47.58 17.22 -40.81
#